data_AF-A0A7W0VJH3-F1
#
_entry.id   AF-A0A7W0VJH3-F1
#
_cell.length_a   1.000
_cell.length_b   1.000
_cell.length_c   1.000
_cell.angle_alpha   90.00
_cell.angle_beta   90.00
_cell.angle_gamma   90.00
#
_symmetry.space_group_name_H-M   'P 1'
#
loop_
_entity.id
_entity.type
_entity.pdbx_description
1 polymer ?
#
loop_
_entity_poly.entity_id
_entity_poly.type
_entity_poly.pdbx_seq_one_letter_code
_entity_poly.pdbx_strand_id
1 'polypeptide(L)'
;MHLCTFFRWILRIVLTLVSGIGVAALINASCWSGYRGKLTLLAHRGVAQILHGSVDLYTCTASIDLSEHSLLENTISSMRAAFDTGADIVEFDIHRTTDGQFAVFPHVPG
;
A
#
# COMPACT_ATOMS: atom_id res chain seq x y z
N MET A 1 -55.85 4.42 11.97
CA MET A 1 -55.19 3.14 11.58
C MET A 1 -53.96 3.36 10.71
N HIS A 2 -53.90 4.35 9.81
CA HIS A 2 -52.76 4.60 8.90
C HIS A 2 -51.46 5.09 9.57
N LEU A 3 -51.53 5.84 10.68
CA LEU A 3 -50.33 6.36 11.37
C LEU A 3 -49.54 5.25 12.10
N CYS A 4 -50.24 4.28 12.67
CA CYS A 4 -49.64 3.13 13.36
C CYS A 4 -49.03 2.12 12.36
N THR A 5 -49.63 1.96 11.18
CA THR A 5 -49.04 1.16 10.10
C THR A 5 -47.81 1.85 9.51
N PHE A 6 -47.84 3.18 9.33
CA PHE A 6 -46.71 3.95 8.83
C PHE A 6 -45.47 3.84 9.75
N PHE A 7 -45.66 3.99 11.06
CA PHE A 7 -44.58 3.80 12.03
C PHE A 7 -44.02 2.37 12.04
N ARG A 8 -44.89 1.35 11.88
CA ARG A 8 -44.46 -0.05 11.75
C ARG A 8 -43.63 -0.30 10.48
N TRP A 9 -43.94 0.38 9.37
CA TRP A 9 -43.15 0.30 8.14
C TRP A 9 -41.79 0.97 8.27
N ILE A 10 -41.74 2.16 8.89
CA ILE A 10 -40.47 2.84 9.18
C ILE A 10 -39.58 1.96 10.05
N LEU A 11 -40.12 1.41 11.14
CA LEU A 11 -39.37 0.53 12.04
C LEU A 11 -38.82 -0.69 11.30
N ARG A 12 -39.62 -1.32 10.43
CA ARG A 12 -39.17 -2.46 9.61
C ARG A 12 -38.05 -2.08 8.65
N ILE A 13 -38.15 -0.94 7.97
CA ILE A 13 -37.10 -0.47 7.05
C ILE A 13 -35.81 -0.22 7.81
N VAL A 14 -35.89 0.47 8.96
CA VAL A 14 -34.72 0.75 9.80
C VAL A 14 -34.08 -0.54 10.30
N LEU A 15 -34.87 -1.50 10.81
CA LEU A 15 -34.35 -2.79 11.27
C LEU A 15 -33.69 -3.57 10.13
N THR A 16 -34.29 -3.59 8.93
CA THR A 16 -33.70 -4.25 7.76
C THR A 16 -32.37 -3.60 7.36
N LEU A 17 -32.29 -2.25 7.36
CA LEU A 17 -31.06 -1.54 7.04
C LEU A 17 -29.97 -1.80 8.08
N VAL A 18 -30.30 -1.71 9.37
CA VAL A 18 -29.35 -1.99 10.46
C VAL A 18 -28.87 -3.44 10.39
N SER A 19 -29.78 -4.40 10.16
CA SER A 19 -29.42 -5.80 9.97
C SER A 19 -28.53 -6.00 8.75
N GLY A 20 -28.83 -5.34 7.63
CA GLY A 20 -28.03 -5.42 6.40
C GLY A 20 -26.62 -4.88 6.61
N ILE A 21 -26.48 -3.72 7.28
CA ILE A 21 -25.19 -3.15 7.64
C ILE A 21 -24.43 -4.08 8.60
N GLY A 22 -25.10 -4.63 9.60
CA GLY A 22 -24.51 -5.57 10.55
C GLY A 22 -23.96 -6.83 9.86
N VAL A 23 -24.74 -7.42 8.95
CA VAL A 23 -24.30 -8.56 8.15
C VAL A 23 -23.12 -8.18 7.26
N ALA A 24 -23.20 -7.06 6.54
CA ALA A 24 -22.11 -6.57 5.70
C ALA A 24 -20.82 -6.34 6.48
N ALA A 25 -20.92 -5.77 7.69
CA ALA A 25 -19.77 -5.57 8.57
C ALA A 25 -19.18 -6.90 9.05
N LEU A 26 -20.02 -7.89 9.37
CA LEU A 26 -19.56 -9.22 9.80
C LEU A 26 -18.86 -9.99 8.67
N ILE A 27 -19.41 -9.99 7.46
CA ILE A 27 -18.80 -10.68 6.31
C ILE A 27 -17.52 -10.00 5.81
N ASN A 28 -17.40 -8.69 6.03
CA ASN A 28 -16.20 -7.91 5.71
C ASN A 28 -15.24 -7.79 6.90
N ALA A 29 -15.55 -8.43 8.03
CA ALA A 29 -14.73 -8.30 9.22
C ALA A 29 -13.38 -8.99 8.99
N SER A 30 -12.29 -8.24 9.12
CA SER A 30 -10.93 -8.76 9.02
C SER A 30 -10.61 -9.80 10.10
N CYS A 31 -11.41 -9.92 11.16
CA CYS A 31 -11.26 -10.98 12.16
C CYS A 31 -11.59 -12.39 11.63
N TRP A 32 -12.27 -12.50 10.49
CA TRP A 32 -12.47 -13.77 9.78
C TRP A 32 -11.32 -14.12 8.86
N SER A 33 -10.40 -13.18 8.61
CA SER A 33 -9.17 -13.44 7.86
C SER A 33 -8.38 -14.52 8.59
N GLY A 34 -8.37 -15.74 8.04
CA GLY A 34 -7.57 -16.86 8.51
C GLY A 34 -6.09 -16.75 8.14
N TYR A 35 -5.64 -15.60 7.61
CA TYR A 35 -4.25 -15.43 7.19
C TYR A 35 -3.33 -15.41 8.40
N ARG A 36 -2.74 -16.58 8.67
CA ARG A 36 -1.68 -16.79 9.67
C ARG A 36 -0.33 -16.94 8.99
N GLY A 37 -0.01 -16.01 8.10
CA GLY A 37 1.31 -15.94 7.48
C GLY A 37 2.36 -15.46 8.49
N LYS A 38 3.62 -15.87 8.29
CA LYS A 38 4.76 -15.20 8.93
C LYS A 38 4.70 -13.72 8.50
N LEU A 39 4.93 -12.80 9.43
CA LEU A 39 5.19 -11.40 9.07
C LEU A 39 6.40 -11.39 8.13
N THR A 40 6.22 -10.79 6.95
CA THR A 40 7.28 -10.63 5.94
C THR A 40 7.52 -9.15 5.76
N LEU A 41 8.73 -8.70 6.03
CA LEU A 41 9.15 -7.32 5.83
C LEU A 41 9.68 -7.15 4.40
N LEU A 42 8.98 -6.36 3.60
CA LEU A 42 9.39 -5.96 2.25
C LEU A 42 10.04 -4.58 2.30
N ALA A 43 11.30 -4.48 1.91
CA ALA A 43 11.98 -3.22 1.68
C ALA A 43 11.78 -2.77 0.24
N HIS A 44 11.00 -1.69 0.06
CA HIS A 44 10.73 -1.09 -1.24
C HIS A 44 11.99 -0.37 -1.75
N ARG A 45 12.53 -0.84 -2.88
CA ARG A 45 13.77 -0.33 -3.51
C ARG A 45 15.03 -0.33 -2.63
N GLY A 46 15.05 -1.18 -1.60
CA GLY A 46 16.09 -1.22 -0.57
C GLY A 46 15.82 -0.25 0.59
N VAL A 47 16.87 0.40 1.11
CA VAL A 47 16.76 1.55 2.02
C VAL A 47 16.56 2.82 1.19
N ALA A 48 15.32 3.04 0.75
CA ALA A 48 14.93 4.16 -0.09
C ALA A 48 14.79 5.47 0.70
N GLN A 49 14.98 6.59 0.03
CA GLN A 49 14.82 7.91 0.62
C GLN A 49 13.32 8.24 0.82
N ILE A 50 13.03 9.04 1.85
CA ILE A 50 11.69 9.53 2.12
C ILE A 50 11.42 10.74 1.22
N LEU A 51 10.38 10.61 0.38
CA LEU A 51 9.91 11.69 -0.48
C LEU A 51 8.82 12.48 0.25
N HIS A 52 8.85 13.81 0.13
CA HIS A 52 7.85 14.70 0.69
C HIS A 52 7.02 15.38 -0.41
N GLY A 53 5.72 15.56 -0.17
CA GLY A 53 4.78 16.20 -1.09
C GLY A 53 4.01 15.24 -2.01
N SER A 54 3.07 15.79 -2.78
CA SER A 54 2.36 15.04 -3.81
C SER A 54 3.29 14.81 -5.00
N VAL A 55 3.85 13.61 -5.10
CA VAL A 55 4.71 13.23 -6.22
C VAL A 55 3.81 12.74 -7.36
N ASP A 56 3.73 13.52 -8.43
CA ASP A 56 3.10 13.04 -9.68
C ASP A 56 4.11 12.25 -10.51
N LEU A 57 3.65 11.13 -11.07
CA LEU A 57 4.48 10.20 -11.86
C LEU A 57 5.15 10.84 -13.09
N TYR A 58 4.62 11.98 -13.57
CA TYR A 58 5.09 12.67 -14.77
C TYR A 58 5.77 14.00 -14.45
N THR A 59 5.77 14.45 -13.21
CA THR A 59 6.45 15.69 -12.81
C THR A 59 7.62 15.39 -11.89
N CYS A 60 8.78 15.99 -12.19
CA CYS A 60 9.95 15.95 -11.30
C CYS A 60 9.80 16.98 -10.17
N THR A 61 8.74 16.85 -9.38
CA THR A 61 8.40 17.74 -8.24
C THR A 61 8.77 17.14 -6.90
N ALA A 62 9.28 15.92 -6.87
CA ALA A 62 9.70 15.23 -5.66
C ALA A 62 10.82 15.99 -4.95
N SER A 63 10.61 16.37 -3.69
CA SER A 63 11.67 16.80 -2.79
C SER A 63 12.04 15.64 -1.87
N ILE A 64 13.35 15.40 -1.74
CA ILE A 64 13.91 14.40 -0.83
C ILE A 64 14.24 15.11 0.49
N ASP A 65 13.82 14.55 1.62
CA ASP A 65 14.27 15.02 2.93
C ASP A 65 15.76 14.77 3.13
N LEU A 66 16.39 15.51 4.06
CA LEU A 66 17.77 15.18 4.46
C LEU A 66 17.80 13.75 5.01
N SER A 67 18.40 12.84 4.26
CA SER A 67 18.59 11.46 4.71
C SER A 67 19.73 11.37 5.72
N GLU A 68 19.52 10.60 6.78
CA GLU A 68 20.56 10.23 7.75
C GLU A 68 21.54 9.19 7.18
N HIS A 69 21.27 8.65 5.99
CA HIS A 69 22.11 7.66 5.31
C HIS A 69 22.53 8.11 3.90
N SER A 70 23.68 7.61 3.45
CA SER A 70 24.19 7.80 2.08
C SER A 70 23.68 6.77 1.07
N LEU A 71 22.80 5.85 1.50
CA LEU A 71 22.21 4.83 0.63
C LEU A 71 21.22 5.45 -0.34
N LEU A 72 21.24 4.95 -1.59
CA LEU A 72 20.32 5.36 -2.65
C LEU A 72 19.42 4.19 -3.02
N GLU A 73 18.14 4.45 -3.30
CA GLU A 73 17.22 3.45 -3.84
C GLU A 73 17.80 2.72 -5.07
N ASN A 74 17.37 1.46 -5.29
CA ASN A 74 17.75 0.67 -6.47
C ASN A 74 19.27 0.43 -6.64
N THR A 75 20.06 0.53 -5.56
CA THR A 75 21.49 0.22 -5.54
C THR A 75 21.80 -1.04 -4.73
N ILE A 76 22.85 -1.76 -5.11
CA ILE A 76 23.27 -2.98 -4.40
C ILE A 76 23.62 -2.70 -2.94
N SER A 77 24.24 -1.55 -2.63
CA SER A 77 24.57 -1.16 -1.25
C SER A 77 23.30 -0.98 -0.40
N SER A 78 22.27 -0.35 -0.96
CA SER A 78 20.98 -0.16 -0.30
C SER A 78 20.24 -1.48 -0.09
N MET A 79 20.26 -2.39 -1.08
CA MET A 79 19.67 -3.72 -0.95
C MET A 79 20.35 -4.55 0.15
N ARG A 80 21.69 -4.51 0.23
CA ARG A 80 22.43 -5.20 1.31
C ARG A 80 22.04 -4.64 2.68
N ALA A 81 22.05 -3.33 2.82
CA ALA A 81 21.66 -2.69 4.08
C ALA A 81 20.22 -3.02 4.49
N ALA A 82 19.30 -3.19 3.54
CA ALA A 82 17.93 -3.61 3.83
C ALA A 82 17.88 -5.03 4.43
N PHE A 83 18.63 -5.99 3.87
CA PHE A 83 18.74 -7.32 4.46
C PHE A 83 19.44 -7.30 5.82
N ASP A 84 20.52 -6.53 5.96
CA ASP A 84 21.26 -6.38 7.22
C ASP A 84 20.40 -5.78 8.34
N THR A 85 19.37 -4.99 7.99
CA THR A 85 18.40 -4.39 8.93
C THR A 85 17.13 -5.22 9.13
N GLY A 86 17.04 -6.41 8.52
CA GLY A 86 16.00 -7.39 8.81
C GLY A 86 14.86 -7.48 7.80
N ALA A 87 15.00 -6.91 6.60
CA ALA A 87 14.05 -7.17 5.51
C ALA A 87 14.09 -8.65 5.12
N ASP A 88 12.92 -9.27 4.95
CA ASP A 88 12.80 -10.63 4.39
C ASP A 88 12.88 -10.58 2.84
N ILE A 89 12.42 -9.49 2.23
CA ILE A 89 12.37 -9.31 0.77
C ILE A 89 12.80 -7.88 0.43
N VAL A 90 13.49 -7.72 -0.71
CA VAL A 90 13.73 -6.40 -1.32
C VAL A 90 13.04 -6.37 -2.67
N GLU A 91 12.21 -5.35 -2.89
CA GLU A 91 11.66 -5.00 -4.20
C GLU A 91 12.61 -4.01 -4.89
N PHE A 92 12.67 -4.04 -6.23
CA PHE A 92 13.47 -3.11 -7.03
C PHE A 92 12.90 -3.02 -8.46
N ASP A 93 13.13 -1.87 -9.11
CA ASP A 93 12.63 -1.61 -10.46
C ASP A 93 13.66 -2.00 -11.52
N ILE A 94 13.26 -2.75 -12.54
CA ILE A 94 14.12 -3.17 -13.65
C ILE A 94 13.56 -2.70 -14.99
N HIS A 95 14.42 -2.16 -15.85
CA HIS A 95 14.06 -1.64 -17.16
C HIS A 95 15.04 -2.09 -18.23
N ARG A 96 14.58 -2.13 -19.49
CA ARG A 96 15.42 -2.46 -20.64
C ARG A 96 16.13 -1.22 -21.17
N THR A 97 17.41 -1.36 -21.52
CA THR A 97 18.23 -0.31 -22.15
C THR A 97 18.14 -0.39 -23.68
N THR A 98 18.62 0.64 -24.38
CA THR A 98 18.60 0.73 -25.85
C THR A 98 19.48 -0.31 -26.55
N ASP A 99 20.53 -0.78 -25.88
CA ASP A 99 21.42 -1.88 -26.30
C ASP A 99 20.90 -3.27 -25.85
N GLY A 100 19.70 -3.33 -25.30
CA GLY A 100 19.00 -4.59 -24.98
C GLY A 100 19.41 -5.24 -23.66
N GLN A 101 20.19 -4.56 -22.82
CA GLN A 101 20.51 -4.98 -21.46
C GLN A 101 19.39 -4.60 -20.48
N PHE A 102 19.55 -5.00 -19.21
CA PHE A 102 18.70 -4.57 -18.12
C PHE A 102 19.44 -3.63 -17.17
N ALA A 103 18.75 -2.58 -16.73
CA ALA A 103 19.21 -1.65 -15.72
C ALA A 103 18.23 -1.63 -14.55
N VAL A 104 18.74 -1.51 -13.33
CA VAL A 104 17.94 -1.30 -12.14
C VAL A 104 17.80 0.21 -11.94
N PHE A 105 16.60 0.75 -12.15
CA PHE A 105 16.39 2.19 -12.12
C PHE A 105 14.90 2.53 -11.92
N PRO A 106 14.54 3.48 -11.03
CA PRO A 106 13.15 3.69 -10.60
C PRO A 106 12.24 4.37 -11.63
N HIS A 107 12.79 5.19 -12.53
CA HIS A 107 12.02 5.94 -13.52
C HIS A 107 12.80 6.06 -14.83
N VAL A 108 12.19 5.66 -15.93
CA VAL A 108 12.78 5.84 -17.27
C VAL A 108 11.97 6.92 -17.99
N PRO A 109 12.62 7.97 -18.53
CA PRO A 109 11.92 8.94 -19.35
C PRO A 109 11.35 8.23 -20.59
N GLY A 110 10.04 8.42 -20.81
CA GLY A 110 9.31 7.92 -21.96
C GLY A 110 9.44 8.79 -23.19
#